data_AF-A0AA42RHP5-F1
#
_entry.id   AF-A0AA42RHP5-F1
#
_cell.length_a   1.000
_cell.length_b   1.000
_cell.length_c   1.000
_cell.angle_alpha   90.00
_cell.angle_beta   90.00
_cell.angle_gamma   90.00
#
_symmetry.space_group_name_H-M   'P 1'
#
loop_
_entity.id
_entity.type
_entity.pdbx_description
1 polymer ?
#
loop_
_entity_poly.entity_id
_entity_poly.type
_entity_poly.pdbx_seq_one_letter_code
_entity_poly.pdbx_strand_id
1 'polypeptide(L)'
;MIIIGIEQTLRKIPNDYKYKADYLKENGKQIETLILGSSHTFTGLNPKLFTNKTFNAAHSAQSLDLDYKVFEQNRKYLPNLKTIIIPISYFSFTKQLNDFNQKKLKYYSIYWNVDINNNELNLNYEIFSEPVDVNYNRIKDYWIQDKNNLTIDTNGYIKKRYEPSWNDSIYAKKTFERHRANLNSNQVQHIIKTHFYDLEQIIKQAKSNDIKIVLLATPTTNLYKNYVINTPQYFNLKNNINRLSKYDNVVFIDYFINNKNFNKKDFKNSDHLNAKGADKLTLKMDSIMNK
;
A
#
# COMPACT_ATOMS: atom_id res chain seq x y z
N MET A 1 -8.78 -20.42 29.66
CA MET A 1 -8.67 -21.34 28.50
C MET A 1 -9.59 -20.96 27.33
N ILE A 2 -10.88 -20.65 27.55
CA ILE A 2 -11.83 -20.32 26.47
C ILE A 2 -11.41 -19.10 25.62
N ILE A 3 -11.04 -17.98 26.26
CA ILE A 3 -10.63 -16.74 25.56
C ILE A 3 -9.43 -16.99 24.64
N ILE A 4 -8.42 -17.72 25.14
CA ILE A 4 -7.24 -18.09 24.36
C ILE A 4 -7.63 -18.98 23.17
N GLY A 5 -8.53 -19.95 23.38
CA GLY A 5 -9.05 -20.79 22.31
C GLY A 5 -9.75 -20.00 21.20
N ILE A 6 -10.59 -19.04 21.57
CA ILE A 6 -11.30 -18.16 20.62
C ILE A 6 -10.30 -17.29 19.85
N GLU A 7 -9.33 -16.68 20.55
CA GLU A 7 -8.28 -15.87 19.93
C GLU A 7 -7.49 -16.67 18.88
N GLN A 8 -7.05 -17.89 19.24
CA GLN A 8 -6.33 -18.77 18.32
C GLN A 8 -7.20 -19.20 17.13
N THR A 9 -8.50 -19.42 17.35
CA THR A 9 -9.46 -19.77 16.30
C THR A 9 -9.64 -18.63 15.31
N LEU A 10 -9.75 -17.39 15.81
CA LEU A 10 -9.88 -16.19 14.97
C LEU A 10 -8.59 -15.90 14.20
N ARG A 11 -7.41 -15.99 14.82
CA ARG A 11 -6.11 -15.75 14.15
C ARG A 11 -5.80 -16.75 13.03
N LYS A 12 -6.40 -17.94 13.06
CA LYS A 12 -6.27 -18.95 12.01
C LYS A 12 -7.15 -18.66 10.79
N ILE A 13 -8.13 -17.78 10.89
CA ILE A 13 -8.97 -17.37 9.75
C ILE A 13 -8.09 -16.58 8.77
N PRO A 14 -7.97 -17.01 7.50
CA PRO A 14 -7.11 -16.35 6.53
C PRO A 14 -7.65 -14.95 6.20
N ASN A 15 -6.72 -14.00 6.10
CA ASN A 15 -6.97 -12.64 5.64
C ASN A 15 -5.75 -12.14 4.86
N ASP A 16 -5.94 -11.08 4.07
CA ASP A 16 -4.92 -10.59 3.14
C ASP A 16 -3.62 -10.18 3.83
N TYR A 17 -3.69 -9.64 5.05
CA TYR A 17 -2.51 -9.20 5.81
C TYR A 17 -1.72 -10.40 6.34
N LYS A 18 -2.42 -11.37 6.96
CA LYS A 18 -1.81 -12.63 7.40
C LYS A 18 -1.12 -13.34 6.23
N TYR A 19 -1.85 -13.50 5.12
CA TYR A 19 -1.32 -14.17 3.93
C TYR A 19 -0.03 -13.50 3.44
N LYS A 20 -0.02 -12.16 3.30
CA LYS A 20 1.17 -11.44 2.82
C LYS A 20 2.35 -11.51 3.80
N ALA A 21 2.09 -11.39 5.11
CA ALA A 21 3.11 -11.49 6.13
C ALA A 21 3.76 -12.89 6.15
N ASP A 22 2.96 -13.95 6.08
CA ASP A 22 3.46 -15.33 6.04
C ASP A 22 4.19 -15.63 4.73
N TYR A 23 3.65 -15.16 3.60
CA TYR A 23 4.28 -15.36 2.30
C TYR A 23 5.69 -14.78 2.24
N LEU A 24 5.93 -13.57 2.78
CA LEU A 24 7.29 -13.00 2.80
C LEU A 24 8.26 -13.87 3.62
N LYS A 25 7.82 -14.49 4.71
CA LYS A 25 8.67 -15.35 5.56
C LYS A 25 8.99 -16.68 4.86
N GLU A 26 7.98 -17.30 4.26
CA GLU A 26 8.08 -18.63 3.67
C GLU A 26 8.73 -18.60 2.28
N ASN A 27 8.45 -17.55 1.50
CA ASN A 27 8.80 -17.47 0.09
C ASN A 27 9.74 -16.30 -0.23
N GLY A 28 10.14 -15.48 0.75
CA GLY A 28 10.89 -14.25 0.51
C GLY A 28 12.20 -14.44 -0.25
N LYS A 29 12.85 -15.60 -0.10
CA LYS A 29 14.09 -15.94 -0.83
C LYS A 29 13.94 -15.89 -2.35
N GLN A 30 12.73 -16.10 -2.89
CA GLN A 30 12.52 -16.06 -4.34
C GLN A 30 12.16 -14.66 -4.85
N ILE A 31 11.90 -13.68 -3.97
CA ILE A 31 11.40 -12.36 -4.35
C ILE A 31 12.56 -11.47 -4.78
N GLU A 32 12.47 -10.94 -6.00
CA GLU A 32 13.43 -9.98 -6.58
C GLU A 32 12.86 -8.55 -6.61
N THR A 33 11.53 -8.42 -6.69
CA THR A 33 10.84 -7.13 -6.64
C THR A 33 9.75 -7.14 -5.58
N LEU A 34 9.79 -6.19 -4.66
CA LEU A 34 8.75 -5.99 -3.65
C LEU A 34 7.95 -4.72 -3.96
N ILE A 35 6.63 -4.85 -4.06
CA ILE A 35 5.72 -3.70 -4.20
C ILE A 35 5.13 -3.39 -2.81
N LEU A 36 5.32 -2.16 -2.35
CA LEU A 36 4.79 -1.64 -1.09
C LEU A 36 3.78 -0.50 -1.33
N GLY A 37 3.21 0.02 -0.26
CA GLY A 37 2.41 1.24 -0.26
C GLY A 37 0.91 1.06 -0.35
N SER A 38 0.26 2.15 -0.77
CA SER A 38 -1.19 2.33 -0.65
C SER A 38 -2.00 1.56 -1.70
N SER A 39 -3.30 1.87 -1.78
CA SER A 39 -4.18 1.33 -2.81
C SER A 39 -3.68 1.60 -4.24
N HIS A 40 -2.89 2.66 -4.44
CA HIS A 40 -2.35 3.04 -5.74
C HIS A 40 -1.43 1.97 -6.34
N THR A 41 -0.66 1.22 -5.54
CA THR A 41 0.13 0.06 -6.02
C THR A 41 -0.52 -1.27 -5.69
N PHE A 42 -1.28 -1.37 -4.59
CA PHE A 42 -2.04 -2.59 -4.26
C PHE A 42 -2.97 -3.00 -5.39
N THR A 43 -3.65 -2.05 -6.04
CA THR A 43 -4.48 -2.33 -7.22
C THR A 43 -3.83 -1.91 -8.53
N GLY A 44 -2.80 -1.04 -8.48
CA GLY A 44 -2.16 -0.43 -9.64
C GLY A 44 -1.09 -1.26 -10.34
N LEU A 45 -0.50 -2.24 -9.66
CA LEU A 45 0.58 -3.06 -10.21
C LEU A 45 0.29 -4.56 -10.05
N ASN A 46 0.27 -5.27 -11.17
CA ASN A 46 -0.01 -6.69 -11.24
C ASN A 46 1.29 -7.51 -11.21
N PRO A 47 1.71 -8.07 -10.06
CA PRO A 47 2.99 -8.78 -9.92
C PRO A 47 3.18 -9.94 -10.92
N LYS A 48 2.11 -10.52 -11.48
CA LYS A 48 2.20 -11.61 -12.47
C LYS A 48 2.72 -11.18 -13.84
N LEU A 49 2.71 -9.88 -14.14
CA LEU A 49 3.14 -9.34 -15.43
C LEU A 49 4.57 -8.77 -15.41
N PHE A 50 5.26 -8.86 -14.26
CA PHE A 50 6.68 -8.59 -14.19
C PHE A 50 7.47 -9.82 -14.62
N THR A 51 8.59 -9.59 -15.31
CA THR A 51 9.54 -10.63 -15.70
C THR A 51 10.26 -11.20 -14.46
N ASN A 52 10.64 -10.33 -13.52
CA ASN A 52 11.28 -10.71 -12.27
C ASN A 52 10.26 -11.24 -11.26
N LYS A 53 10.71 -12.09 -10.33
CA LYS A 53 9.85 -12.66 -9.28
C LYS A 53 9.35 -11.56 -8.34
N THR A 54 8.10 -11.15 -8.57
CA THR A 54 7.52 -9.96 -7.93
C THR A 54 6.41 -10.33 -6.96
N PHE A 55 6.40 -9.68 -5.79
CA PHE A 55 5.34 -9.83 -4.80
C PHE A 55 4.77 -8.47 -4.39
N ASN A 56 3.45 -8.42 -4.24
CA ASN A 56 2.73 -7.22 -3.84
C ASN A 56 2.35 -7.29 -2.35
N ALA A 57 3.10 -6.60 -1.50
CA ALA A 57 2.84 -6.44 -0.08
C ALA A 57 2.04 -5.17 0.27
N ALA A 58 1.64 -4.38 -0.73
CA ALA A 58 0.86 -3.15 -0.55
C ALA A 58 -0.56 -3.42 -0.05
N HIS A 59 -1.16 -2.47 0.67
CA HIS A 59 -2.54 -2.54 1.13
C HIS A 59 -3.28 -1.21 0.94
N SER A 60 -4.62 -1.28 0.89
CA SER A 60 -5.45 -0.08 0.86
C SER A 60 -5.18 0.79 2.10
N ALA A 61 -4.80 2.05 1.84
CA ALA A 61 -4.45 3.09 2.80
C ALA A 61 -3.16 2.85 3.63
N GLN A 62 -2.32 1.87 3.26
CA GLN A 62 -1.00 1.74 3.85
C GLN A 62 -0.17 3.01 3.61
N SER A 63 0.46 3.50 4.68
CA SER A 63 1.24 4.73 4.72
C SER A 63 2.75 4.45 4.81
N LEU A 64 3.57 5.47 4.58
CA LEU A 64 5.03 5.32 4.46
C LEU A 64 5.69 4.82 5.76
N ASP A 65 5.14 5.18 6.92
CA ASP A 65 5.57 4.67 8.23
C ASP A 65 5.36 3.14 8.33
N LEU A 66 4.26 2.64 7.81
CA LEU A 66 3.97 1.21 7.75
C LEU A 66 4.78 0.51 6.67
N ASP A 67 5.04 1.15 5.53
CA ASP A 67 5.95 0.63 4.50
C ASP A 67 7.35 0.40 5.07
N TYR A 68 7.86 1.35 5.87
CA TYR A 68 9.16 1.24 6.53
C TYR A 68 9.17 0.06 7.50
N LYS A 69 8.21 -0.02 8.42
CA LYS A 69 8.15 -1.09 9.41
C LYS A 69 7.97 -2.47 8.77
N VAL A 70 7.12 -2.59 7.75
CA VAL A 70 6.94 -3.84 6.99
C VAL A 70 8.25 -4.27 6.33
N PHE A 71 8.97 -3.35 5.68
CA PHE A 71 10.25 -3.66 5.06
C PHE A 71 11.31 -4.04 6.11
N GLU A 72 11.52 -3.20 7.12
CA GLU A 72 12.53 -3.39 8.16
C GLU A 72 12.41 -4.76 8.84
N GLN A 73 11.20 -5.16 9.20
CA GLN A 73 10.95 -6.42 9.91
C GLN A 73 11.12 -7.67 9.05
N ASN A 74 10.95 -7.53 7.72
CA ASN A 74 10.94 -8.66 6.80
C ASN A 74 12.16 -8.73 5.89
N ARG A 75 13.04 -7.72 5.87
CA ARG A 75 14.21 -7.66 4.99
C ARG A 75 15.12 -8.89 5.09
N LYS A 76 15.24 -9.49 6.29
CA LYS A 76 16.04 -10.72 6.51
C LYS A 76 15.53 -11.93 5.72
N TYR A 77 14.26 -11.94 5.33
CA TYR A 77 13.66 -12.99 4.51
C TYR A 77 13.80 -12.73 3.01
N LEU A 78 14.37 -11.58 2.61
CA LEU A 78 14.42 -11.09 1.23
C LEU A 78 15.86 -10.99 0.69
N PRO A 79 16.70 -12.04 0.78
CA PRO A 79 18.12 -11.96 0.43
C PRO A 79 18.39 -11.70 -1.05
N ASN A 80 17.42 -11.97 -1.94
CA ASN A 80 17.55 -11.79 -3.38
C ASN A 80 16.79 -10.56 -3.91
N LEU A 81 16.31 -9.70 -3.01
CA LEU A 81 15.59 -8.48 -3.38
C LEU A 81 16.53 -7.53 -4.13
N LYS A 82 16.07 -7.03 -5.28
CA LYS A 82 16.81 -6.09 -6.14
C LYS A 82 16.09 -4.76 -6.27
N THR A 83 14.76 -4.76 -6.19
CA THR A 83 13.96 -3.54 -6.35
C THR A 83 12.80 -3.47 -5.35
N ILE A 84 12.57 -2.27 -4.81
CA ILE A 84 11.34 -1.94 -4.07
C ILE A 84 10.59 -0.85 -4.81
N ILE A 85 9.30 -1.06 -5.09
CA ILE A 85 8.42 -0.08 -5.72
C ILE A 85 7.49 0.52 -4.67
N ILE A 86 7.50 1.84 -4.50
CA ILE A 86 6.70 2.57 -3.51
C ILE A 86 5.90 3.67 -4.23
N PRO A 87 4.56 3.74 -4.07
CA PRO A 87 3.76 4.81 -4.63
C PRO A 87 4.01 6.13 -3.91
N ILE A 88 4.17 7.19 -4.68
CA ILE A 88 4.17 8.57 -4.18
C ILE A 88 2.94 9.29 -4.75
N SER A 89 1.93 9.42 -3.91
CA SER A 89 0.62 9.98 -4.21
C SER A 89 0.45 11.32 -3.50
N TYR A 90 -0.57 12.10 -3.90
CA TYR A 90 -0.86 13.42 -3.31
C TYR A 90 -0.92 13.44 -1.77
N PHE A 91 -1.34 12.34 -1.16
CA PHE A 91 -1.49 12.20 0.30
C PHE A 91 -0.30 11.52 1.00
N SER A 92 0.70 10.98 0.27
CA SER A 92 1.72 10.08 0.85
C SER A 92 2.49 10.68 2.02
N PHE A 93 2.76 11.99 2.02
CA PHE A 93 3.47 12.66 3.12
C PHE A 93 2.55 13.36 4.12
N THR A 94 1.23 13.36 3.92
CA THR A 94 0.32 14.18 4.73
C THR A 94 -0.80 13.38 5.40
N LYS A 95 -0.96 12.11 5.03
CA LYS A 95 -1.96 11.20 5.59
C LYS A 95 -1.33 9.88 6.00
N GLN A 96 -1.79 9.35 7.12
CA GLN A 96 -1.44 8.02 7.65
C GLN A 96 -2.66 7.09 7.61
N LEU A 97 -2.46 5.79 7.82
CA LEU A 97 -3.56 4.80 7.79
C LEU A 97 -4.75 5.21 8.69
N ASN A 98 -4.47 5.79 9.87
CA ASN A 98 -5.51 6.20 10.82
C ASN A 98 -6.44 7.30 10.29
N ASP A 99 -5.97 8.14 9.37
CA ASP A 99 -6.82 9.15 8.75
C ASP A 99 -7.87 8.54 7.81
N PHE A 100 -7.70 7.27 7.43
CA PHE A 100 -8.61 6.54 6.56
C PHE A 100 -9.39 5.44 7.30
N ASN A 101 -8.71 4.62 8.10
CA ASN A 101 -9.30 3.50 8.83
C ASN A 101 -8.37 2.98 9.94
N GLN A 102 -8.52 3.54 11.15
CA GLN A 102 -7.74 3.13 12.33
C GLN A 102 -7.88 1.63 12.67
N LYS A 103 -9.05 1.02 12.44
CA LYS A 103 -9.27 -0.41 12.75
C LYS A 103 -8.31 -1.32 11.99
N LYS A 104 -7.78 -0.89 10.84
CA LYS A 104 -6.83 -1.68 10.05
C LYS A 104 -5.44 -1.77 10.70
N LEU A 105 -5.08 -0.89 11.64
CA LEU A 105 -3.81 -0.99 12.37
C LEU A 105 -3.65 -2.35 13.07
N LYS A 106 -4.77 -2.96 13.50
CA LYS A 106 -4.76 -4.27 14.12
C LYS A 106 -4.05 -5.31 13.29
N TYR A 107 -4.22 -5.25 11.96
CA TYR A 107 -3.63 -6.23 11.07
C TYR A 107 -2.10 -6.10 11.00
N TYR A 108 -1.57 -4.89 11.18
CA TYR A 108 -0.14 -4.66 11.24
C TYR A 108 0.45 -5.12 12.56
N SER A 109 -0.21 -4.83 13.69
CA SER A 109 0.21 -5.36 15.00
C SER A 109 0.14 -6.89 15.03
N ILE A 110 -1.04 -7.47 14.74
CA ILE A 110 -1.32 -8.90 14.91
C ILE A 110 -0.54 -9.78 13.92
N TYR A 111 -0.48 -9.39 12.65
CA TYR A 111 0.02 -10.28 11.57
C TYR A 111 1.40 -9.88 11.04
N TRP A 112 1.64 -8.57 10.87
CA TRP A 112 2.95 -8.09 10.46
C TRP A 112 3.95 -8.00 11.62
N ASN A 113 3.47 -8.08 12.88
CA ASN A 113 4.26 -7.90 14.10
C ASN A 113 4.89 -6.49 14.18
N VAL A 114 4.19 -5.50 13.64
CA VAL A 114 4.60 -4.10 13.62
C VAL A 114 4.24 -3.46 14.95
N ASP A 115 5.23 -2.85 15.62
CA ASP A 115 4.95 -2.01 16.78
C ASP A 115 4.25 -0.72 16.33
N ILE A 116 2.97 -0.61 16.67
CA ILE A 116 2.13 0.54 16.38
C ILE A 116 2.07 1.53 17.56
N ASN A 117 2.94 1.36 18.57
CA ASN A 117 2.99 2.17 19.80
C ASN A 117 1.63 2.30 20.49
N ASN A 118 0.86 1.20 20.52
CA ASN A 118 -0.49 1.19 21.05
C ASN A 118 -0.76 -0.12 21.81
N ASN A 119 -1.10 0.00 23.10
CA ASN A 119 -1.38 -1.12 24.01
C ASN A 119 -2.87 -1.48 24.08
N GLU A 120 -3.73 -0.86 23.28
CA GLU A 120 -5.16 -1.15 23.25
C GLU A 120 -5.42 -2.59 22.78
N LEU A 121 -6.29 -3.29 23.51
CA LEU A 121 -6.57 -4.70 23.25
C LEU A 121 -7.19 -4.96 21.86
N ASN A 122 -8.02 -4.03 21.38
CA ASN A 122 -8.71 -4.09 20.08
C ASN A 122 -7.75 -4.06 18.87
N LEU A 123 -6.51 -3.59 19.05
CA LEU A 123 -5.49 -3.56 18.00
C LEU A 123 -4.48 -4.70 18.12
N ASN A 124 -4.41 -5.37 19.27
CA ASN A 124 -3.39 -6.39 19.54
C ASN A 124 -3.95 -7.82 19.60
N TYR A 125 -5.28 -7.97 19.70
CA TYR A 125 -5.95 -9.27 19.80
C TYR A 125 -7.22 -9.32 18.94
N GLU A 126 -7.40 -10.43 18.22
CA GLU A 126 -8.54 -10.64 17.32
C GLU A 126 -9.88 -10.62 18.07
N ILE A 127 -9.95 -11.27 19.23
CA ILE A 127 -11.17 -11.39 20.05
C ILE A 127 -11.72 -10.03 20.48
N PHE A 128 -10.85 -9.04 20.71
CA PHE A 128 -11.23 -7.68 21.12
C PHE A 128 -11.38 -6.71 19.94
N SER A 129 -11.06 -7.17 18.73
CA SER A 129 -10.96 -6.30 17.56
C SER A 129 -12.27 -6.03 16.83
N GLU A 130 -13.32 -6.80 17.16
CA GLU A 130 -14.67 -6.68 16.62
C GLU A 130 -15.70 -7.04 17.69
N PRO A 131 -16.97 -6.59 17.53
CA PRO A 131 -18.09 -7.05 18.35
C PRO A 131 -18.22 -8.58 18.38
N VAL A 132 -18.80 -9.12 19.46
CA VAL A 132 -18.90 -10.57 19.70
C VAL A 132 -19.69 -11.28 18.60
N ASP A 133 -20.79 -10.69 18.13
CA ASP A 133 -21.62 -11.20 17.04
C ASP A 133 -20.86 -11.24 15.70
N VAL A 134 -20.04 -10.22 15.43
CA VAL A 134 -19.16 -10.18 14.26
C VAL A 134 -18.11 -11.30 14.34
N ASN A 135 -17.45 -11.48 15.49
CA ASN A 135 -16.48 -12.56 15.69
C ASN A 135 -17.11 -13.95 15.60
N TYR A 136 -18.32 -14.14 16.14
CA TYR A 136 -19.09 -15.37 15.97
C TYR A 136 -19.38 -15.66 14.49
N ASN A 137 -19.83 -14.65 13.74
CA ASN A 137 -20.10 -14.81 12.30
C ASN A 137 -18.82 -15.13 11.52
N ARG A 138 -17.68 -14.49 11.84
CA ARG A 138 -16.37 -14.82 11.22
C ARG A 138 -15.98 -16.27 11.45
N ILE A 139 -16.13 -16.77 12.68
CA ILE A 139 -15.84 -18.17 13.03
C ILE A 139 -16.77 -19.11 12.28
N LYS A 140 -18.09 -18.84 12.32
CA LYS A 140 -19.11 -19.65 11.62
C LYS A 140 -18.88 -19.68 10.11
N ASP A 141 -18.67 -18.52 9.49
CA ASP A 141 -18.46 -18.40 8.04
C ASP A 141 -17.26 -19.22 7.60
N TYR A 142 -16.14 -19.17 8.32
CA TYR A 142 -14.93 -19.90 7.93
C TYR A 142 -14.97 -21.38 8.32
N TRP A 143 -15.21 -21.71 9.59
CA TRP A 143 -15.06 -23.08 10.10
C TRP A 143 -16.27 -23.98 9.87
N ILE A 144 -17.45 -23.41 9.60
CA ILE A 144 -18.69 -24.18 9.40
C ILE A 144 -19.18 -24.07 7.96
N GLN A 145 -19.01 -22.91 7.31
CA GLN A 145 -19.53 -22.65 5.96
C GLN A 145 -18.45 -22.62 4.87
N ASP A 146 -17.19 -22.90 5.21
CA ASP A 146 -16.04 -22.95 4.29
C ASP A 146 -15.87 -21.67 3.44
N LYS A 147 -16.31 -20.52 3.96
CA LYS A 147 -16.14 -19.23 3.27
C LYS A 147 -14.75 -18.66 3.53
N ASN A 148 -13.98 -18.49 2.45
CA ASN A 148 -12.68 -17.82 2.50
C ASN A 148 -12.80 -16.35 2.05
N ASN A 149 -12.33 -15.44 2.90
CA ASN A 149 -12.40 -13.98 2.69
C ASN A 149 -11.14 -13.38 2.03
N LEU A 150 -10.19 -14.21 1.57
CA LEU A 150 -9.02 -13.71 0.83
C LEU A 150 -9.44 -13.02 -0.46
N THR A 151 -9.09 -11.73 -0.56
CA THR A 151 -9.38 -10.92 -1.75
C THR A 151 -8.25 -10.91 -2.76
N ILE A 152 -7.09 -11.48 -2.39
CA ILE A 152 -5.85 -11.50 -3.17
C ILE A 152 -5.54 -12.88 -3.76
N ASP A 153 -4.71 -12.87 -4.80
CA ASP A 153 -4.06 -14.03 -5.39
C ASP A 153 -2.73 -14.35 -4.70
N THR A 154 -2.04 -15.38 -5.21
CA THR A 154 -0.83 -15.91 -4.60
C THR A 154 0.32 -14.90 -4.53
N ASN A 155 0.35 -13.92 -5.43
CA ASN A 155 1.40 -12.91 -5.51
C ASN A 155 1.02 -11.63 -4.75
N GLY A 156 -0.03 -11.68 -3.93
CA GLY A 156 -0.48 -10.57 -3.10
C GLY A 156 -1.39 -9.58 -3.82
N TYR A 157 -1.88 -9.94 -5.01
CA TYR A 157 -2.62 -9.02 -5.88
C TYR A 157 -4.13 -9.22 -5.86
N ILE A 158 -4.91 -8.15 -5.91
CA ILE A 158 -6.37 -8.22 -5.79
C ILE A 158 -7.03 -9.04 -6.93
N LYS A 159 -7.84 -10.04 -6.57
CA LYS A 159 -8.55 -10.95 -7.50
C LYS A 159 -9.71 -10.29 -8.23
N LYS A 160 -10.57 -9.59 -7.48
CA LYS A 160 -11.79 -8.97 -8.03
C LYS A 160 -11.60 -7.46 -8.10
N ARG A 161 -11.60 -6.92 -9.32
CA ARG A 161 -11.63 -5.47 -9.55
C ARG A 161 -13.03 -5.08 -9.95
N TYR A 162 -13.55 -4.03 -9.33
CA TYR A 162 -14.82 -3.45 -9.73
C TYR A 162 -14.64 -2.74 -11.06
N GLU A 163 -15.49 -3.10 -12.02
CA GLU A 163 -15.65 -2.36 -13.27
C GLU A 163 -16.24 -0.97 -12.99
N PRO A 164 -15.93 0.05 -13.80
CA PRO A 164 -16.25 1.43 -13.49
C PRO A 164 -17.76 1.68 -13.41
N SER A 165 -18.23 2.15 -12.25
CA SER A 165 -19.54 2.81 -12.11
C SER A 165 -19.31 4.33 -12.12
N TRP A 166 -19.54 5.01 -13.25
CA TRP A 166 -18.92 6.30 -13.53
C TRP A 166 -19.81 7.53 -13.24
N ASN A 167 -19.30 8.50 -12.47
CA ASN A 167 -19.67 9.93 -12.50
C ASN A 167 -18.44 10.80 -12.09
N ASP A 168 -17.56 11.11 -13.02
CA ASP A 168 -16.19 11.59 -12.74
C ASP A 168 -16.11 12.91 -11.95
N SER A 169 -17.04 13.85 -12.16
CA SER A 169 -16.89 15.21 -11.58
C SER A 169 -17.11 15.26 -10.07
N ILE A 170 -18.19 14.65 -9.58
CA ILE A 170 -18.50 14.62 -8.14
C ILE A 170 -17.44 13.79 -7.39
N TYR A 171 -17.02 12.66 -7.97
CA TYR A 171 -16.09 11.75 -7.30
C TYR A 171 -14.65 12.27 -7.29
N ALA A 172 -14.20 12.97 -8.34
CA ALA A 172 -12.86 13.58 -8.36
C ALA A 172 -12.71 14.67 -7.29
N LYS A 173 -13.68 15.59 -7.16
CA LYS A 173 -13.65 16.62 -6.13
C LYS A 173 -13.70 16.01 -4.72
N LYS A 174 -14.61 15.05 -4.46
CA LYS A 174 -14.69 14.36 -3.16
C LYS A 174 -13.38 13.65 -2.80
N THR A 175 -12.77 12.98 -3.77
CA THR A 175 -11.48 12.29 -3.58
C THR A 175 -10.36 13.28 -3.28
N PHE A 176 -10.32 14.42 -3.99
CA PHE A 176 -9.39 15.51 -3.70
C PHE A 176 -9.54 16.03 -2.27
N GLU A 177 -10.75 16.39 -1.85
CA GLU A 177 -10.99 16.91 -0.49
C GLU A 177 -10.62 15.89 0.60
N ARG A 178 -10.92 14.61 0.38
CA ARG A 178 -10.51 13.53 1.31
C ARG A 178 -8.98 13.44 1.47
N HIS A 179 -8.24 13.66 0.38
CA HIS A 179 -6.77 13.58 0.38
C HIS A 179 -6.09 14.90 0.80
N ARG A 180 -6.85 15.99 0.87
CA ARG A 180 -6.34 17.28 1.31
C ARG A 180 -6.00 17.27 2.80
N ALA A 181 -4.91 17.92 3.15
CA ALA A 181 -4.48 18.13 4.52
C ALA A 181 -4.25 19.63 4.80
N ASN A 182 -4.43 20.04 6.05
CA ASN A 182 -4.05 21.36 6.52
C ASN A 182 -2.56 21.36 6.87
N LEU A 183 -1.71 21.89 5.97
CA LEU A 183 -0.25 21.89 6.16
C LEU A 183 0.22 22.70 7.37
N ASN A 184 -0.62 23.61 7.89
CA ASN A 184 -0.28 24.40 9.08
C ASN A 184 -0.56 23.63 10.38
N SER A 185 -1.25 22.48 10.33
CA SER A 185 -1.49 21.65 11.51
C SER A 185 -0.19 21.02 12.02
N ASN A 186 0.07 21.12 13.32
CA ASN A 186 1.21 20.46 13.98
C ASN A 186 1.22 18.95 13.71
N GLN A 187 0.04 18.31 13.71
CA GLN A 187 -0.10 16.89 13.41
C GLN A 187 0.35 16.57 11.98
N VAL A 188 -0.09 17.35 11.00
CA VAL A 188 0.28 17.15 9.58
C VAL A 188 1.77 17.42 9.37
N GLN A 189 2.33 18.44 10.01
CA GLN A 189 3.78 18.71 9.95
C GLN A 189 4.60 17.57 10.56
N HIS A 190 4.12 16.96 11.65
CA HIS A 190 4.74 15.78 12.24
C HIS A 190 4.68 14.57 11.29
N ILE A 191 3.53 14.32 10.64
CA ILE A 191 3.38 13.26 9.63
C ILE A 191 4.35 13.48 8.46
N ILE A 192 4.46 14.71 7.94
CA ILE A 192 5.39 15.04 6.85
C ILE A 192 6.84 14.70 7.23
N LYS A 193 7.27 15.08 8.43
CA LYS A 193 8.63 14.79 8.92
C LYS A 193 8.85 13.29 9.08
N THR A 194 7.90 12.59 9.70
CA THR A 194 7.96 11.15 9.96
C THR A 194 8.00 10.36 8.66
N HIS A 195 7.07 10.61 7.75
CA HIS A 195 7.01 9.91 6.45
C HIS A 195 8.22 10.20 5.56
N PHE A 196 8.77 11.42 5.61
CA PHE A 196 10.04 11.71 4.93
C PHE A 196 11.18 10.88 5.52
N TYR A 197 11.28 10.86 6.84
CA TYR A 197 12.31 10.09 7.55
C TYR A 197 12.19 8.59 7.26
N ASP A 198 10.99 8.01 7.38
CA ASP A 198 10.72 6.59 7.17
C ASP A 198 11.07 6.15 5.74
N LEU A 199 10.65 6.93 4.73
CA LEU A 199 11.01 6.64 3.34
C LEU A 199 12.53 6.78 3.11
N GLU A 200 13.16 7.77 3.74
CA GLU A 200 14.63 7.91 3.69
C GLU A 200 15.34 6.71 4.35
N GLN A 201 14.79 6.15 5.44
CA GLN A 201 15.33 4.94 6.05
C GLN A 201 15.21 3.73 5.12
N ILE A 202 14.07 3.54 4.43
CA ILE A 202 13.94 2.49 3.42
C ILE A 202 15.03 2.65 2.35
N ILE A 203 15.23 3.87 1.83
CA ILE A 203 16.23 4.15 0.80
C ILE A 203 17.65 3.83 1.27
N LYS A 204 18.03 4.27 2.47
CA LYS A 204 19.36 4.04 3.05
C LYS A 204 19.62 2.55 3.30
N GLN A 205 18.64 1.84 3.85
CA GLN A 205 18.74 0.40 4.09
C GLN A 205 18.79 -0.40 2.78
N ALA A 206 17.99 0.00 1.79
CA ALA A 206 18.02 -0.58 0.45
C ALA A 206 19.40 -0.39 -0.20
N LYS A 207 19.97 0.81 -0.11
CA LYS A 207 21.30 1.11 -0.65
C LYS A 207 22.39 0.19 -0.08
N SER A 208 22.35 -0.10 1.23
CA SER A 208 23.33 -0.99 1.86
C SER A 208 23.29 -2.45 1.39
N ASN A 209 22.26 -2.84 0.63
CA ASN A 209 22.08 -4.17 0.07
C ASN A 209 21.95 -4.13 -1.47
N ASP A 210 22.42 -3.05 -2.10
CA ASP A 210 22.35 -2.84 -3.56
C ASP A 210 20.92 -2.93 -4.15
N ILE A 211 19.92 -2.56 -3.34
CA ILE A 211 18.51 -2.55 -3.73
C ILE A 211 18.16 -1.17 -4.33
N LYS A 212 17.57 -1.19 -5.52
CA LYS A 212 17.00 -0.02 -6.19
C LYS A 212 15.64 0.34 -5.60
N ILE A 213 15.40 1.62 -5.37
CA ILE A 213 14.08 2.16 -5.00
C ILE A 213 13.45 2.82 -6.21
N VAL A 214 12.22 2.41 -6.53
CA VAL A 214 11.39 3.05 -7.54
C VAL A 214 10.25 3.78 -6.85
N LEU A 215 10.33 5.11 -6.84
CA LEU A 215 9.25 5.98 -6.42
C LEU A 215 8.30 6.18 -7.60
N LEU A 216 7.06 5.74 -7.47
CA LEU A 216 6.08 5.72 -8.56
C LEU A 216 4.92 6.66 -8.27
N ALA A 217 4.76 7.73 -9.05
CA ALA A 217 3.49 8.46 -9.08
C ALA A 217 2.57 7.78 -10.10
N THR A 218 1.50 7.14 -9.64
CA THR A 218 0.59 6.40 -10.53
C THR A 218 -0.28 7.34 -11.38
N PRO A 219 -0.75 6.91 -12.57
CA PRO A 219 -1.69 7.69 -13.35
C PRO A 219 -2.99 7.94 -12.59
N THR A 220 -3.57 9.12 -12.80
CA THR A 220 -4.93 9.47 -12.36
C THR A 220 -5.72 10.03 -13.54
N THR A 221 -7.02 10.29 -13.36
CA THR A 221 -7.78 11.06 -14.35
C THR A 221 -7.25 12.50 -14.42
N ASN A 222 -7.43 13.15 -15.57
CA ASN A 222 -7.04 14.55 -15.74
C ASN A 222 -7.82 15.48 -14.80
N LEU A 223 -9.07 15.13 -14.49
CA LEU A 223 -9.89 15.91 -13.59
C LEU A 223 -9.32 15.93 -12.16
N TYR A 224 -8.94 14.76 -11.63
CA TYR A 224 -8.26 14.70 -10.33
C TYR A 224 -6.95 15.50 -10.36
N LYS A 225 -6.13 15.30 -11.41
CA LYS A 225 -4.86 16.01 -11.60
C LYS A 225 -5.02 17.53 -11.55
N ASN A 226 -6.05 18.08 -12.19
CA ASN A 226 -6.32 19.51 -12.21
C ASN A 226 -6.66 20.09 -10.82
N TYR A 227 -7.27 19.29 -9.92
CA TYR A 227 -7.51 19.73 -8.55
C TYR A 227 -6.23 19.79 -7.70
N VAL A 228 -5.29 18.88 -7.91
CA VAL A 228 -4.11 18.75 -7.03
C VAL A 228 -2.89 19.57 -7.47
N ILE A 229 -2.64 19.72 -8.78
CA ILE A 229 -1.33 20.14 -9.30
C ILE A 229 -0.88 21.55 -8.87
N ASN A 230 -1.83 22.42 -8.52
CA ASN A 230 -1.57 23.81 -8.12
C ASN A 230 -1.67 24.04 -6.60
N THR A 231 -1.72 22.97 -5.81
CA THR A 231 -1.89 23.09 -4.34
C THR A 231 -0.55 23.15 -3.60
N PRO A 232 -0.48 23.86 -2.45
CA PRO A 232 0.70 23.83 -1.57
C PRO A 232 1.17 22.42 -1.20
N GLN A 233 0.22 21.49 -0.99
CA GLN A 233 0.51 20.10 -0.66
C GLN A 233 1.20 19.37 -1.81
N TYR A 234 0.83 19.65 -3.07
CA TYR A 234 1.53 19.07 -4.22
C TYR A 234 2.94 19.66 -4.41
N PHE A 235 3.13 20.95 -4.12
CA PHE A 235 4.48 21.52 -4.09
C PHE A 235 5.35 20.89 -2.99
N ASN A 236 4.78 20.64 -1.80
CA ASN A 236 5.47 19.91 -0.72
C ASN A 236 5.86 18.49 -1.15
N LEU A 237 4.94 17.75 -1.80
CA LEU A 237 5.20 16.43 -2.37
C LEU A 237 6.40 16.46 -3.33
N LYS A 238 6.40 17.38 -4.31
CA LYS A 238 7.50 17.54 -5.27
C LYS A 238 8.82 17.89 -4.59
N ASN A 239 8.80 18.76 -3.58
CA ASN A 239 10.02 19.10 -2.84
C ASN A 239 10.59 17.90 -2.10
N ASN A 240 9.75 17.05 -1.50
CA ASN A 240 10.21 15.81 -0.86
C ASN A 240 10.77 14.81 -1.89
N ILE A 241 10.09 14.62 -3.03
CA ILE A 241 10.61 13.79 -4.13
C ILE A 241 11.98 14.30 -4.59
N ASN A 242 12.13 15.61 -4.86
CA ASN A 242 13.39 16.19 -5.30
C ASN A 242 14.53 15.98 -4.30
N ARG A 243 14.24 15.96 -2.99
CA ARG A 243 15.22 15.67 -1.95
C ARG A 243 15.61 14.19 -1.96
N LEU A 244 14.66 13.28 -2.11
CA LEU A 244 14.87 11.83 -2.11
C LEU A 244 15.49 11.32 -3.42
N SER A 245 15.23 11.97 -4.56
CA SER A 245 15.85 11.64 -5.84
C SER A 245 17.35 11.98 -5.92
N LYS A 246 17.93 12.57 -4.86
CA LYS A 246 19.39 12.79 -4.75
C LYS A 246 20.15 11.51 -4.42
N TYR A 247 19.48 10.49 -3.91
CA TYR A 247 20.08 9.18 -3.67
C TYR A 247 20.23 8.45 -5.02
N ASP A 248 21.42 7.94 -5.30
CA ASP A 248 21.79 7.25 -6.55
C ASP A 248 21.00 5.95 -6.80
N ASN A 249 20.56 5.27 -5.75
CA ASN A 249 19.72 4.08 -5.84
C ASN A 249 18.22 4.40 -5.99
N VAL A 250 17.82 5.67 -6.14
CA VAL A 250 16.43 6.09 -6.28
C VAL A 250 16.12 6.49 -7.72
N VAL A 251 15.04 5.94 -8.27
CA VAL A 251 14.45 6.37 -9.54
C VAL A 251 13.02 6.82 -9.31
N PHE A 252 12.69 8.03 -9.79
CA PHE A 252 11.33 8.54 -9.78
C PHE A 252 10.67 8.37 -11.15
N ILE A 253 9.51 7.71 -11.18
CA ILE A 253 8.70 7.51 -12.38
C ILE A 253 7.37 8.23 -12.20
N ASP A 254 7.18 9.31 -12.96
CA ASP A 254 6.02 10.18 -12.85
C ASP A 254 4.96 9.88 -13.91
N TYR A 255 4.14 8.85 -13.67
CA TYR A 255 2.95 8.61 -14.48
C TYR A 255 1.75 9.46 -14.06
N PHE A 256 1.83 10.23 -12.98
CA PHE A 256 0.79 11.19 -12.63
C PHE A 256 0.77 12.36 -13.62
N ILE A 257 1.95 12.89 -13.96
CA ILE A 257 2.13 13.91 -15.01
C ILE A 257 2.18 13.27 -16.40
N ASN A 258 2.96 12.20 -16.59
CA ASN A 258 3.20 11.58 -17.91
C ASN A 258 2.16 10.50 -18.27
N ASN A 259 0.87 10.79 -18.08
CA ASN A 259 -0.23 9.84 -18.25
C ASN A 259 -0.85 9.79 -19.67
N LYS A 260 -0.23 10.37 -20.72
CA LYS A 260 -0.83 10.47 -22.06
C LYS A 260 -1.28 9.13 -22.67
N ASN A 261 -0.67 8.02 -22.24
CA ASN A 261 -0.99 6.66 -22.69
C ASN A 261 -2.18 6.02 -21.94
N PHE A 262 -2.75 6.72 -20.97
CA PHE A 262 -3.90 6.29 -20.18
C PHE A 262 -5.13 7.10 -20.59
N ASN A 263 -6.25 6.40 -20.79
CA ASN A 263 -7.54 7.02 -21.08
C ASN A 263 -8.59 6.61 -20.06
N LYS A 264 -9.79 7.20 -20.14
CA LYS A 264 -10.89 6.94 -19.21
C LYS A 264 -11.19 5.45 -18.96
N LYS A 265 -11.01 4.58 -19.97
CA LYS A 265 -11.26 3.13 -19.86
C LYS A 265 -10.18 2.39 -19.06
N ASP A 266 -9.09 3.05 -18.68
CA ASP A 266 -8.04 2.48 -17.84
C ASP A 266 -8.28 2.76 -16.34
N PHE A 267 -9.31 3.54 -16.00
CA PHE A 267 -9.57 3.98 -14.62
C PHE A 267 -10.84 3.37 -14.04
N LYS A 268 -10.76 2.97 -12.77
CA LYS A 268 -11.91 2.57 -11.95
C LYS A 268 -12.63 3.81 -11.40
N ASN A 269 -11.85 4.80 -10.96
CA ASN A 269 -12.33 6.07 -10.42
C ASN A 269 -11.27 7.16 -10.67
N SER A 270 -11.43 8.33 -10.04
CA SER A 270 -10.59 9.50 -10.30
C SER A 270 -9.09 9.32 -10.02
N ASP A 271 -8.72 8.43 -9.10
CA ASP A 271 -7.33 8.24 -8.66
C ASP A 271 -6.86 6.77 -8.66
N HIS A 272 -7.68 5.82 -9.12
CA HIS A 272 -7.34 4.40 -9.20
C HIS A 272 -7.54 3.84 -10.62
N LEU A 273 -6.56 3.05 -11.06
CA LEU A 273 -6.65 2.22 -12.25
C LEU A 273 -7.64 1.06 -12.05
N ASN A 274 -8.25 0.61 -13.14
CA ASN A 274 -9.00 -0.65 -13.19
C ASN A 274 -8.10 -1.83 -13.59
N ALA A 275 -8.69 -3.00 -13.89
CA ALA A 275 -8.02 -4.20 -14.40
C ALA A 275 -6.98 -3.87 -15.49
N LYS A 276 -7.50 -3.38 -16.60
CA LYS A 276 -6.76 -3.06 -17.81
C LYS A 276 -5.70 -1.99 -17.61
N GLY A 277 -6.04 -0.92 -16.88
CA GLY A 277 -5.11 0.18 -16.64
C GLY A 277 -3.89 -0.23 -15.83
N ALA A 278 -4.09 -1.07 -14.83
CA ALA A 278 -2.97 -1.55 -14.00
C ALA A 278 -2.10 -2.58 -14.71
N ASP A 279 -2.67 -3.44 -15.56
CA ASP A 279 -1.88 -4.32 -16.41
C ASP A 279 -1.04 -3.50 -17.40
N LYS A 280 -1.63 -2.46 -18.01
CA LYS A 280 -0.91 -1.49 -18.86
C LYS A 280 0.22 -0.78 -18.10
N LEU A 281 -0.03 -0.29 -16.88
CA LEU A 281 1.00 0.36 -16.06
C LEU A 281 2.13 -0.63 -15.73
N THR A 282 1.77 -1.87 -15.38
CA THR A 282 2.73 -2.90 -15.02
C THR A 282 3.68 -3.22 -16.17
N LEU A 283 3.16 -3.46 -17.37
CA LEU A 283 4.01 -3.74 -18.54
C LEU A 283 4.97 -2.59 -18.87
N LYS A 284 4.55 -1.35 -18.62
CA LYS A 284 5.42 -0.18 -18.77
C LYS A 284 6.53 -0.16 -17.71
N MET A 285 6.18 -0.45 -16.46
CA MET A 285 7.13 -0.52 -15.36
C MET A 285 8.15 -1.64 -15.58
N ASP A 286 7.71 -2.83 -15.96
CA ASP A 286 8.58 -3.96 -16.27
C ASP A 286 9.57 -3.63 -17.40
N SER A 287 9.08 -3.00 -18.47
CA SER A 287 9.94 -2.54 -19.57
C SER A 287 10.97 -1.47 -19.16
N ILE A 288 10.68 -0.64 -18.17
CA ILE A 288 11.65 0.35 -17.64
C ILE A 288 12.67 -0.33 -16.72
N MET A 289 12.25 -1.34 -15.97
CA MET A 289 13.09 -2.01 -14.98
C MET A 289 14.05 -3.04 -15.59
N ASN A 290 13.72 -3.59 -16.76
CA ASN A 290 14.53 -4.60 -17.46
C ASN A 290 15.33 -4.03 -18.65
N LYS A 291 15.48 -2.70 -18.72
CA LYS A 291 16.43 -2.02 -19.62
C LYS A 291 17.72 -1.72 -18.88
#